data_AF-K2PAD1-F1
#
_entry.id   AF-K2PAD1-F1
#
_cell.length_a   1.000
_cell.length_b   1.000
_cell.length_c   1.000
_cell.angle_alpha   90.00
_cell.angle_beta   90.00
_cell.angle_gamma   90.00
#
_symmetry.space_group_name_H-M   'P 1'
#
loop_
_entity.id
_entity.type
_entity.pdbx_description
1 polymer ?
#
loop_
_entity_poly.entity_id
_entity_poly.type
_entity_poly.pdbx_seq_one_letter_code
_entity_poly.pdbx_strand_id
1 'polypeptide(L)'
;VASSSRLSLRSHSVFSLTNVSVVSSGGGIVLGERLAVSGSVLRFVGVEGSVASSLVRCDGGAVGPGGRLDLRDVWAVGEASSVASLSGVTLSGGTVSIARCVATSATLVSGPTTTSGVVSVQCNRAGSRVLRSSGDYLLAGLPSVSVVPCDGCAAALACFDALTASFSDCVCSCRAGGVGDACLPFDVPPARAVGGGGGAQGCVSGVTLTESVTVGGGRATACLDSMVFSGPITVSVDLRLMDAFADVLNVTLRHCVLA
;
A
#
# COMPACT_ATOMS: atom_id res chain seq x y z
N VAL A 1 19.29 -10.79 19.61
CA VAL A 1 18.19 -9.79 19.67
C VAL A 1 17.61 -9.74 18.28
N ALA A 2 16.39 -10.25 18.07
CA ALA A 2 15.77 -10.17 16.75
C ALA A 2 15.61 -8.69 16.38
N SER A 3 16.22 -8.26 15.27
CA SER A 3 16.06 -6.90 14.78
C SER A 3 14.58 -6.65 14.54
N SER A 4 13.95 -5.82 15.37
CA SER A 4 12.54 -5.43 15.20
C SER A 4 12.42 -4.73 13.84
N SER A 5 11.74 -5.39 12.89
CA SER A 5 11.55 -4.86 11.55
C SER A 5 10.57 -3.68 11.58
N ARG A 6 10.98 -2.57 10.95
CA ARG A 6 10.25 -1.30 10.98
C ARG A 6 9.96 -0.83 9.56
N LEU A 7 8.70 -0.87 9.16
CA LEU A 7 8.21 -0.17 7.97
C LEU A 7 7.67 1.20 8.38
N SER A 8 8.23 2.28 7.83
CA SER A 8 7.79 3.66 8.12
C SER A 8 7.54 4.42 6.84
N LEU A 9 6.33 4.94 6.66
CA LEU A 9 5.91 5.82 5.57
C LEU A 9 5.56 7.19 6.16
N ARG A 10 6.20 8.24 5.65
CA ARG A 10 6.08 9.62 6.13
C ARG A 10 6.12 10.58 4.95
N SER A 11 5.81 11.84 5.20
CA SER A 11 6.06 12.93 4.25
C SER A 11 5.41 12.69 2.88
N HIS A 12 4.14 12.28 2.86
CA HIS A 12 3.42 12.07 1.62
C HIS A 12 3.94 10.91 0.76
N SER A 13 4.70 9.97 1.31
CA SER A 13 5.05 8.74 0.57
C SER A 13 3.86 7.80 0.33
N VAL A 14 3.96 7.02 -0.75
CA VAL A 14 3.03 5.93 -1.09
C VAL A 14 3.80 4.62 -1.26
N PHE A 15 3.42 3.58 -0.51
CA PHE A 15 3.82 2.21 -0.80
C PHE A 15 2.60 1.44 -1.29
N SER A 16 2.71 0.82 -2.45
CA SER A 16 1.61 0.07 -3.06
C SER A 16 2.08 -1.30 -3.54
N LEU A 17 1.37 -2.34 -3.14
CA LEU A 17 1.43 -3.64 -3.79
C LEU A 17 0.16 -3.82 -4.63
N THR A 18 0.32 -3.96 -5.94
CA THR A 18 -0.84 -4.03 -6.87
C THR A 18 -0.74 -5.24 -7.78
N ASN A 19 -1.84 -6.00 -7.90
CA ASN A 19 -1.98 -7.14 -8.81
C ASN A 19 -0.90 -8.22 -8.61
N VAL A 20 -0.85 -8.77 -7.39
CA VAL A 20 0.18 -9.74 -6.96
C VAL A 20 -0.46 -11.00 -6.43
N SER A 21 0.12 -12.15 -6.78
CA SER A 21 -0.22 -13.46 -6.20
C SER A 21 0.84 -13.91 -5.18
N VAL A 22 0.41 -14.46 -4.05
CA VAL A 22 1.27 -14.99 -2.98
C VAL A 22 0.88 -16.43 -2.68
N VAL A 23 1.86 -17.33 -2.61
CA VAL A 23 1.63 -18.73 -2.20
C VAL A 23 2.61 -19.07 -1.09
N SER A 24 2.09 -19.52 0.06
CA SER A 24 2.92 -19.83 1.23
C SER A 24 2.23 -20.88 2.10
N SER A 25 3.01 -21.79 2.67
CA SER A 25 2.54 -22.74 3.69
C SER A 25 2.30 -22.09 5.06
N GLY A 26 2.61 -20.79 5.20
CA GLY A 26 2.44 -20.01 6.43
C GLY A 26 1.68 -18.71 6.19
N GLY A 27 2.33 -17.57 6.44
CA GLY A 27 1.80 -16.23 6.17
C GLY A 27 2.25 -15.69 4.81
N GLY A 28 1.66 -14.58 4.38
CA GLY A 28 2.05 -13.87 3.16
C GLY A 28 3.07 -12.76 3.42
N ILE A 29 2.61 -11.52 3.37
CA ILE A 29 3.40 -10.29 3.47
C ILE A 29 3.51 -9.86 4.93
N VAL A 30 4.75 -9.75 5.44
CA VAL A 30 5.03 -9.33 6.83
C VAL A 30 5.60 -7.92 6.84
N LEU A 31 4.89 -6.98 7.48
CA LEU A 31 5.27 -5.57 7.60
C LEU A 31 6.13 -5.28 8.83
N GLY A 32 6.28 -6.27 9.71
CA GLY A 32 7.03 -6.19 10.95
C GLY A 32 6.20 -5.77 12.16
N GLU A 33 6.91 -5.41 13.22
CA GLU A 33 6.34 -5.14 14.56
C GLU A 33 6.17 -3.64 14.84
N ARG A 34 6.65 -2.77 13.94
CA ARG A 34 6.71 -1.32 14.14
C ARG A 34 6.30 -0.55 12.89
N LEU A 35 5.07 -0.78 12.42
CA LEU A 35 4.50 0.00 11.34
C LEU A 35 4.31 1.46 11.77
N ALA A 36 4.71 2.42 10.93
CA ALA A 36 4.40 3.82 11.15
C ALA A 36 3.95 4.46 9.84
N VAL A 37 2.67 4.81 9.74
CA VAL A 37 2.12 5.49 8.56
C VAL A 37 1.54 6.82 9.01
N SER A 38 2.06 7.93 8.49
CA SER A 38 1.56 9.27 8.82
C SER A 38 1.73 10.22 7.65
N GLY A 39 0.65 10.92 7.28
CA GLY A 39 0.61 11.74 6.07
C GLY A 39 0.87 10.95 4.78
N SER A 40 0.76 9.62 4.81
CA SER A 40 1.25 8.69 3.79
C SER A 40 0.28 7.53 3.58
N VAL A 41 0.47 6.78 2.49
CA VAL A 41 -0.44 5.69 2.10
C VAL A 41 0.31 4.37 2.00
N LEU A 42 -0.20 3.35 2.69
CA LEU A 42 0.16 1.95 2.51
C LEU A 42 -1.03 1.23 1.88
N ARG A 43 -0.89 0.69 0.67
CA ARG A 43 -2.01 0.02 -0.02
C ARG A 43 -1.68 -1.34 -0.61
N PHE A 44 -2.65 -2.24 -0.54
CA PHE A 44 -2.67 -3.56 -1.17
C PHE A 44 -3.91 -3.65 -2.05
N VAL A 45 -3.72 -3.76 -3.35
CA VAL A 45 -4.80 -3.70 -4.34
C VAL A 45 -4.73 -4.90 -5.29
N GLY A 46 -5.78 -5.72 -5.36
CA GLY A 46 -5.76 -6.90 -6.24
C GLY A 46 -4.73 -7.93 -5.81
N VAL A 47 -4.69 -8.27 -4.52
CA VAL A 47 -3.72 -9.25 -3.99
C VAL A 47 -4.43 -10.57 -3.75
N GLU A 48 -3.95 -11.63 -4.39
CA GLU A 48 -4.48 -12.98 -4.20
C GLU A 48 -3.45 -13.83 -3.44
N GLY A 49 -3.90 -14.52 -2.41
CA GLY A 49 -3.02 -15.26 -1.51
C GLY A 49 -3.55 -16.64 -1.20
N SER A 50 -2.79 -17.68 -1.56
CA SER A 50 -2.99 -19.03 -1.03
C SER A 50 -2.09 -19.23 0.20
N VAL A 51 -2.63 -18.98 1.39
CA VAL A 51 -1.86 -18.92 2.65
C VAL A 51 -2.52 -19.74 3.76
N ALA A 52 -1.74 -20.28 4.68
CA ALA A 52 -2.28 -21.01 5.84
C ALA A 52 -2.71 -20.08 7.00
N SER A 53 -2.38 -18.78 6.93
CA SER A 53 -2.68 -17.79 7.97
C SER A 53 -3.01 -16.41 7.38
N SER A 54 -2.62 -15.30 8.01
CA SER A 54 -2.91 -13.95 7.49
C SER A 54 -2.07 -13.61 6.25
N LEU A 55 -2.73 -13.10 5.21
CA LEU A 55 -2.07 -12.68 3.97
C LEU A 55 -1.22 -11.42 4.16
N VAL A 56 -1.72 -10.44 4.93
CA VAL A 56 -0.94 -9.28 5.37
C VAL A 56 -0.82 -9.32 6.89
N ARG A 57 0.40 -9.27 7.42
CA ARG A 57 0.64 -9.31 8.86
C ARG A 57 1.43 -8.10 9.32
N CYS A 58 0.90 -7.44 10.34
CA CYS A 58 1.57 -6.40 11.10
C CYS A 58 1.30 -6.64 12.58
N ASP A 59 2.39 -6.66 13.37
CA ASP A 59 2.36 -7.07 14.78
C ASP A 59 2.54 -5.90 15.75
N GLY A 60 2.48 -4.67 15.23
CA GLY A 60 2.57 -3.48 16.06
C GLY A 60 2.79 -2.19 15.27
N GLY A 61 2.57 -1.07 15.96
CA GLY A 61 2.81 0.26 15.40
C GLY A 61 1.57 1.12 15.36
N ALA A 62 1.58 2.16 14.52
CA ALA A 62 0.47 3.10 14.42
C ALA A 62 0.23 3.62 13.00
N VAL A 63 -1.05 3.81 12.69
CA VAL A 63 -1.49 4.64 11.57
C VAL A 63 -1.98 5.96 12.18
N GLY A 64 -1.11 6.97 12.09
CA GLY A 64 -1.29 8.27 12.69
C GLY A 64 -2.00 9.26 11.77
N PRO A 65 -2.05 10.55 12.15
CA PRO A 65 -2.77 11.58 11.40
C PRO A 65 -2.35 11.63 9.93
N GLY A 66 -3.35 11.69 9.05
CA GLY A 66 -3.18 11.70 7.58
C GLY A 66 -2.56 10.41 7.02
N GLY A 67 -2.33 9.39 7.84
CA GLY A 67 -1.90 8.07 7.40
C GLY A 67 -3.10 7.23 6.97
N ARG A 68 -2.94 6.48 5.88
CA ARG A 68 -3.96 5.56 5.37
C ARG A 68 -3.39 4.18 5.11
N LEU A 69 -4.08 3.15 5.60
CA LEU A 69 -3.87 1.76 5.21
C LEU A 69 -5.06 1.30 4.37
N ASP A 70 -4.81 0.84 3.14
CA ASP A 70 -5.86 0.46 2.19
C ASP A 70 -5.71 -1.01 1.76
N LEU A 71 -6.78 -1.78 1.94
CA LEU A 71 -6.91 -3.16 1.50
C LEU A 71 -8.08 -3.21 0.53
N ARG A 72 -7.80 -3.41 -0.76
CA ARG A 72 -8.83 -3.42 -1.78
C ARG A 72 -8.67 -4.62 -2.70
N ASP A 73 -9.76 -5.34 -2.95
CA ASP A 73 -9.71 -6.52 -3.83
C ASP A 73 -8.62 -7.51 -3.36
N VAL A 74 -8.61 -7.81 -2.06
CA VAL A 74 -7.64 -8.75 -1.46
C VAL A 74 -8.33 -10.08 -1.15
N TRP A 75 -7.84 -11.16 -1.73
CA TRP A 75 -8.35 -12.52 -1.58
C TRP A 75 -7.37 -13.39 -0.80
N ALA A 76 -7.76 -13.80 0.41
CA ALA A 76 -7.05 -14.79 1.20
C ALA A 76 -7.77 -16.14 1.11
N VAL A 77 -7.12 -17.09 0.46
CA VAL A 77 -7.60 -18.43 0.16
C VAL A 77 -6.78 -19.42 0.98
N GLY A 78 -7.46 -20.25 1.77
CA GLY A 78 -6.84 -21.17 2.71
C GLY A 78 -7.68 -21.32 3.96
N GLU A 79 -7.73 -22.52 4.53
CA GLU A 79 -8.73 -22.91 5.55
C GLU A 79 -8.75 -21.97 6.77
N ALA A 80 -7.57 -21.56 7.25
CA ALA A 80 -7.40 -20.64 8.38
C ALA A 80 -6.94 -19.23 7.96
N SER A 81 -7.12 -18.87 6.68
CA SER A 81 -6.62 -17.61 6.15
C SER A 81 -7.48 -16.40 6.49
N SER A 82 -6.83 -15.26 6.75
CA SER A 82 -7.47 -13.95 6.88
C SER A 82 -6.81 -12.96 5.93
N VAL A 83 -7.54 -11.91 5.54
CA VAL A 83 -7.02 -10.85 4.68
C VAL A 83 -5.85 -10.13 5.37
N ALA A 84 -6.02 -9.82 6.66
CA ALA A 84 -4.94 -9.24 7.44
C ALA A 84 -4.97 -9.61 8.94
N SER A 85 -3.82 -9.54 9.58
CA SER A 85 -3.67 -9.38 11.03
C SER A 85 -2.99 -8.05 11.28
N LEU A 86 -3.71 -7.12 11.91
CA LEU A 86 -3.23 -5.81 12.34
C LEU A 86 -3.14 -5.76 13.87
N SER A 87 -2.82 -6.90 14.48
CA SER A 87 -2.72 -7.06 15.92
C SER A 87 -1.64 -6.13 16.48
N GLY A 88 -1.94 -5.36 17.51
CA GLY A 88 -1.02 -4.38 18.08
C GLY A 88 -0.86 -3.08 17.27
N VAL A 89 -1.47 -2.98 16.08
CA VAL A 89 -1.55 -1.71 15.35
C VAL A 89 -2.61 -0.82 16.00
N THR A 90 -2.24 0.43 16.27
CA THR A 90 -3.15 1.44 16.83
C THR A 90 -3.49 2.50 15.80
N LEU A 91 -4.77 2.80 15.64
CA LEU A 91 -5.22 4.00 14.92
C LEU A 91 -5.20 5.19 15.89
N SER A 92 -4.44 6.22 15.53
CA SER A 92 -4.28 7.46 16.30
C SER A 92 -4.50 8.69 15.41
N GLY A 93 -5.65 8.73 14.73
CA GLY A 93 -6.06 9.79 13.81
C GLY A 93 -5.84 9.45 12.34
N GLY A 94 -5.35 8.24 12.05
CA GLY A 94 -5.28 7.69 10.70
C GLY A 94 -6.54 6.95 10.28
N THR A 95 -6.53 6.45 9.04
CA THR A 95 -7.66 5.72 8.47
C THR A 95 -7.25 4.34 7.95
N VAL A 96 -8.20 3.40 8.04
CA VAL A 96 -8.10 2.09 7.38
C VAL A 96 -9.29 1.93 6.45
N SER A 97 -9.05 1.55 5.20
CA SER A 97 -10.10 1.19 4.25
C SER A 97 -9.98 -0.27 3.87
N ILE A 98 -11.08 -1.02 3.94
CA ILE A 98 -11.15 -2.44 3.58
C ILE A 98 -12.33 -2.65 2.64
N ALA A 99 -12.07 -2.88 1.37
CA ALA A 99 -13.12 -2.94 0.35
C ALA A 99 -12.97 -4.14 -0.58
N ARG A 100 -14.09 -4.86 -0.80
CA ARG A 100 -14.18 -6.00 -1.73
C ARG A 100 -13.18 -7.12 -1.42
N CYS A 101 -12.80 -7.26 -0.15
CA CYS A 101 -11.87 -8.30 0.29
C CYS A 101 -12.61 -9.58 0.66
N VAL A 102 -11.93 -10.72 0.51
CA VAL A 102 -12.47 -12.05 0.80
C VAL A 102 -11.49 -12.84 1.65
N ALA A 103 -11.98 -13.40 2.74
CA ALA A 103 -11.28 -14.42 3.53
C ALA A 103 -12.10 -15.72 3.53
N THR A 104 -11.41 -16.86 3.44
CA THR A 104 -12.08 -18.17 3.54
C THR A 104 -12.48 -18.51 4.98
N SER A 105 -11.76 -17.97 5.98
CA SER A 105 -12.13 -18.13 7.38
C SER A 105 -13.22 -17.13 7.81
N ALA A 106 -13.79 -17.34 8.99
CA ALA A 106 -14.76 -16.41 9.59
C ALA A 106 -14.15 -15.04 9.95
N THR A 107 -12.83 -14.96 10.07
CA THR A 107 -12.11 -13.71 10.38
C THR A 107 -11.66 -13.05 9.10
N LEU A 108 -12.13 -11.83 8.85
CA LEU A 108 -11.67 -11.02 7.72
C LEU A 108 -10.32 -10.37 8.07
N VAL A 109 -10.31 -9.60 9.16
CA VAL A 109 -9.14 -8.87 9.67
C VAL A 109 -9.17 -8.90 11.19
N SER A 110 -8.02 -9.13 11.83
CA SER A 110 -7.89 -8.99 13.28
C SER A 110 -7.33 -7.60 13.64
N GLY A 111 -8.03 -6.85 14.48
CA GLY A 111 -7.67 -5.46 14.82
C GLY A 111 -8.05 -4.49 13.69
N PRO A 112 -7.53 -3.25 13.65
CA PRO A 112 -6.64 -2.61 14.64
C PRO A 112 -7.39 -2.14 15.89
N THR A 113 -6.63 -1.73 16.91
CA THR A 113 -7.20 -0.99 18.05
C THR A 113 -7.38 0.47 17.66
N THR A 114 -8.56 1.04 17.88
CA THR A 114 -8.85 2.43 17.52
C THR A 114 -8.89 3.30 18.76
N THR A 115 -7.88 4.17 18.93
CA THR A 115 -7.90 5.25 19.93
C THR A 115 -8.55 6.49 19.33
N SER A 116 -8.19 6.80 18.08
CA SER A 116 -8.83 7.83 17.25
C SER A 116 -8.62 7.50 15.78
N GLY A 117 -9.49 8.01 14.89
CA GLY A 117 -9.47 7.65 13.46
C GLY A 117 -10.66 6.79 13.08
N VAL A 118 -10.64 6.22 11.87
CA VAL A 118 -11.80 5.54 11.29
C VAL A 118 -11.38 4.30 10.50
N VAL A 119 -12.11 3.21 10.69
CA VAL A 119 -12.07 2.04 9.81
C VAL A 119 -13.31 2.07 8.92
N SER A 120 -13.14 2.21 7.61
CA SER A 120 -14.23 2.19 6.63
C SER A 120 -14.22 0.89 5.87
N VAL A 121 -15.40 0.27 5.71
CA VAL A 121 -15.52 -1.06 5.12
C VAL A 121 -16.62 -1.13 4.06
N GLN A 122 -16.42 -1.92 3.01
CA GLN A 122 -17.39 -2.09 1.93
C GLN A 122 -17.27 -3.47 1.25
N CYS A 123 -18.39 -4.14 1.02
CA CYS A 123 -18.46 -5.39 0.25
C CYS A 123 -17.48 -6.50 0.61
N ASN A 124 -17.14 -6.66 1.88
CA ASN A 124 -16.23 -7.73 2.27
C ASN A 124 -16.98 -9.06 2.50
N ARG A 125 -16.25 -10.16 2.37
CA ARG A 125 -16.74 -11.51 2.65
C ARG A 125 -15.80 -12.22 3.62
N ALA A 126 -16.37 -12.84 4.65
CA ALA A 126 -15.66 -13.74 5.54
C ALA A 126 -16.39 -15.09 5.56
N GLY A 127 -15.66 -16.15 5.22
CA GLY A 127 -16.21 -17.47 4.97
C GLY A 127 -17.30 -17.43 3.90
N SER A 128 -18.47 -17.96 4.24
CA SER A 128 -19.61 -18.00 3.33
C SER A 128 -20.46 -16.72 3.32
N ARG A 129 -20.16 -15.72 4.16
CA ARG A 129 -21.04 -14.58 4.43
C ARG A 129 -20.50 -13.28 3.87
N VAL A 130 -21.37 -12.53 3.18
CA VAL A 130 -21.12 -11.12 2.84
C VAL A 130 -21.43 -10.27 4.07
N LEU A 131 -20.49 -9.42 4.49
CA LEU A 131 -20.60 -8.59 5.69
C LEU A 131 -21.37 -7.30 5.35
N ARG A 132 -22.50 -7.07 6.02
CA ARG A 132 -23.45 -6.00 5.69
C ARG A 132 -23.66 -5.00 6.83
N SER A 133 -23.39 -5.40 8.06
CA SER A 133 -23.60 -4.60 9.26
C SER A 133 -22.35 -4.51 10.12
N SER A 134 -22.27 -3.50 10.99
CA SER A 134 -21.18 -3.39 11.97
C SER A 134 -21.06 -4.63 12.86
N GLY A 135 -22.18 -5.30 13.19
CA GLY A 135 -22.19 -6.56 13.92
C GLY A 135 -21.55 -7.72 13.15
N ASP A 136 -21.76 -7.80 11.83
CA ASP A 136 -21.07 -8.80 10.99
C ASP A 136 -19.55 -8.56 11.01
N TYR A 137 -19.12 -7.30 10.91
CA TYR A 137 -17.70 -6.93 10.95
C TYR A 137 -17.06 -7.15 12.32
N LEU A 138 -17.80 -6.94 13.42
CA LEU A 138 -17.36 -7.26 14.77
C LEU A 138 -17.06 -8.76 14.90
N LEU A 139 -17.95 -9.62 14.42
CA LEU A 139 -17.74 -11.07 14.40
C LEU A 139 -16.59 -11.48 13.47
N ALA A 140 -16.29 -10.67 12.45
CA ALA A 140 -15.18 -10.89 11.51
C ALA A 140 -13.83 -10.27 11.96
N GLY A 141 -13.74 -9.81 13.22
CA GLY A 141 -12.49 -9.36 13.86
C GLY A 141 -12.24 -7.85 13.87
N LEU A 142 -13.19 -7.05 13.38
CA LEU A 142 -13.09 -5.59 13.30
C LEU A 142 -14.00 -4.92 14.36
N PRO A 143 -13.45 -4.39 15.46
CA PRO A 143 -14.24 -3.99 16.63
C PRO A 143 -15.14 -2.77 16.42
N SER A 144 -14.77 -1.84 15.54
CA SER A 144 -15.53 -0.63 15.24
C SER A 144 -15.29 -0.21 13.80
N VAL A 145 -16.36 -0.02 13.03
CA VAL A 145 -16.30 0.27 11.59
C VAL A 145 -17.41 1.23 11.15
N SER A 146 -17.13 2.00 10.10
CA SER A 146 -18.13 2.70 9.28
C SER A 146 -18.43 1.86 8.04
N VAL A 147 -19.66 1.37 7.91
CA VAL A 147 -20.06 0.49 6.81
C VAL A 147 -20.63 1.31 5.66
N VAL A 148 -20.06 1.12 4.47
CA VAL A 148 -20.56 1.71 3.22
C VAL A 148 -21.33 0.63 2.44
N PRO A 149 -22.53 0.93 1.92
CA PRO A 149 -23.29 0.01 1.06
C PRO A 149 -22.48 -0.44 -0.15
N CYS A 150 -22.80 -1.62 -0.66
CA CYS A 150 -22.01 -2.26 -1.70
C CYS A 150 -22.07 -1.56 -3.07
N ASP A 151 -23.24 -1.03 -3.36
CA ASP A 151 -23.60 -0.21 -4.50
C ASP A 151 -23.31 1.29 -4.27
N GLY A 152 -22.91 1.65 -3.05
CA GLY A 152 -22.55 3.01 -2.68
C GLY A 152 -21.10 3.35 -2.98
N CYS A 153 -20.77 4.62 -2.76
CA CYS A 153 -19.40 5.12 -2.78
C CYS A 153 -19.21 6.10 -1.63
N ALA A 154 -17.99 6.19 -1.12
CA ALA A 154 -17.63 7.10 -0.07
C ALA A 154 -16.20 7.59 -0.26
N ALA A 155 -15.97 8.88 0.00
CA ALA A 155 -14.64 9.48 -0.05
C ALA A 155 -13.63 8.70 0.81
N ALA A 156 -14.03 8.24 2.01
CA ALA A 156 -13.18 7.48 2.92
C ALA A 156 -12.65 6.15 2.35
N LEU A 157 -13.28 5.61 1.29
CA LEU A 157 -12.84 4.41 0.58
C LEU A 157 -12.16 4.74 -0.74
N ALA A 158 -12.60 5.80 -1.43
CA ALA A 158 -12.11 6.15 -2.75
C ALA A 158 -10.88 7.07 -2.73
N CYS A 159 -10.83 8.03 -1.79
CA CYS A 159 -9.96 9.19 -1.84
C CYS A 159 -8.98 9.25 -0.68
N PHE A 160 -7.78 9.78 -0.90
CA PHE A 160 -6.85 10.12 0.16
C PHE A 160 -7.24 11.49 0.74
N ASP A 161 -7.80 11.47 1.95
CA ASP A 161 -8.43 12.63 2.58
C ASP A 161 -7.54 13.88 2.58
N ALA A 162 -6.24 13.72 2.88
CA ALA A 162 -5.31 14.85 3.01
C ALA A 162 -5.11 15.65 1.71
N LEU A 163 -5.32 15.02 0.55
CA LEU A 163 -5.15 15.64 -0.77
C LEU A 163 -6.44 15.70 -1.57
N THR A 164 -7.60 15.48 -0.93
CA THR A 164 -8.91 15.59 -1.58
C THR A 164 -9.47 17.00 -1.39
N ALA A 165 -9.88 17.63 -2.48
CA ALA A 165 -10.52 18.95 -2.50
C ALA A 165 -12.03 18.84 -2.32
N SER A 166 -12.65 17.93 -3.08
CA SER A 166 -14.08 17.63 -3.02
C SER A 166 -14.35 16.19 -3.47
N PHE A 167 -15.55 15.71 -3.15
CA PHE A 167 -16.05 14.42 -3.57
C PHE A 167 -17.49 14.58 -4.07
N SER A 168 -17.73 14.26 -5.33
CA SER A 168 -19.03 14.34 -6.00
C SER A 168 -19.13 13.24 -7.04
N ASP A 169 -20.33 12.69 -7.24
CA ASP A 169 -20.59 11.63 -8.23
C ASP A 169 -19.61 10.44 -8.15
N CYS A 170 -19.23 10.07 -6.92
CA CYS A 170 -18.25 9.01 -6.63
C CYS A 170 -16.82 9.27 -7.13
N VAL A 171 -16.48 10.50 -7.48
CA VAL A 171 -15.17 10.91 -7.99
C VAL A 171 -14.49 11.86 -7.01
N CYS A 172 -13.20 11.65 -6.79
CA CYS A 172 -12.35 12.53 -5.99
C CYS A 172 -11.82 13.66 -6.89
N SER A 173 -12.03 14.90 -6.49
CA SER A 173 -11.29 16.04 -7.05
C SER A 173 -10.10 16.34 -6.15
N CYS A 174 -8.90 16.45 -6.71
CA CYS A 174 -7.68 16.53 -5.92
C CYS A 174 -7.25 17.98 -5.65
N ARG A 175 -6.62 18.20 -4.49
CA ARG A 175 -5.84 19.41 -4.20
C ARG A 175 -4.48 19.32 -4.90
N ALA A 176 -3.78 20.44 -4.97
CA ALA A 176 -2.39 20.46 -5.44
C ALA A 176 -1.54 19.42 -4.69
N GLY A 177 -0.78 18.62 -5.45
CA GLY A 177 0.04 17.51 -4.93
C GLY A 177 -0.64 16.14 -4.90
N GLY A 178 -1.97 16.07 -5.08
CA GLY A 178 -2.70 14.81 -5.24
C GLY A 178 -2.92 14.46 -6.71
N VAL A 179 -2.71 13.22 -7.09
CA VAL A 179 -2.88 12.74 -8.48
C VAL A 179 -3.72 11.46 -8.56
N GLY A 180 -4.36 11.29 -9.72
CA GLY A 180 -5.21 10.15 -10.06
C GLY A 180 -6.53 10.11 -9.29
N ASP A 181 -7.33 9.08 -9.57
CA ASP A 181 -8.71 8.96 -9.08
C ASP A 181 -8.85 8.90 -7.56
N ALA A 182 -7.78 8.54 -6.86
CA ALA A 182 -7.74 8.45 -5.41
C ALA A 182 -7.02 9.64 -4.73
N CYS A 183 -6.61 10.66 -5.49
CA CYS A 183 -5.83 11.80 -4.99
C CYS A 183 -4.62 11.39 -4.15
N LEU A 184 -3.94 10.32 -4.56
CA LEU A 184 -2.77 9.85 -3.84
C LEU A 184 -1.65 10.89 -3.94
N PRO A 185 -0.78 10.97 -2.92
CA PRO A 185 0.40 11.79 -3.02
C PRO A 185 1.21 11.51 -4.28
N PHE A 186 1.59 12.59 -4.94
CA PHE A 186 2.60 12.59 -5.97
C PHE A 186 3.89 13.10 -5.36
N ASP A 187 4.91 12.24 -5.27
CA ASP A 187 6.26 12.64 -4.84
C ASP A 187 6.98 13.37 -5.99
N VAL A 188 6.54 14.60 -6.31
CA VAL A 188 7.36 15.54 -7.10
C VAL A 188 7.15 16.96 -6.61
N PRO A 189 8.11 17.51 -5.84
CA PRO A 189 8.30 18.95 -5.75
C PRO A 189 8.70 19.49 -7.12
N PRO A 190 8.16 20.63 -7.60
CA PRO A 190 8.67 21.27 -8.80
C PRO A 190 10.15 21.63 -8.60
N ALA A 191 11.03 21.05 -9.41
CA ALA A 191 12.42 21.50 -9.46
C ALA A 191 12.50 22.83 -10.22
N ARG A 192 12.90 23.90 -9.53
CA ARG A 192 13.44 25.10 -10.20
C ARG A 192 14.79 24.71 -10.79
N ALA A 193 14.96 24.95 -12.10
CA ALA A 193 16.19 24.66 -12.82
C ALA A 193 17.39 25.38 -12.19
N VAL A 194 18.39 24.63 -11.75
CA VAL A 194 19.78 25.09 -11.60
C VAL A 194 20.67 23.98 -12.11
N GLY A 195 21.39 24.25 -13.19
CA GLY A 195 22.19 23.27 -13.93
C GLY A 195 23.48 22.83 -13.24
N GLY A 196 24.11 21.80 -13.80
CA GLY A 196 25.48 21.40 -13.50
C GLY A 196 25.69 19.89 -13.53
N GLY A 197 26.44 19.40 -14.53
CA GLY A 197 26.61 17.97 -14.82
C GLY A 197 27.65 17.21 -13.99
N GLY A 198 27.73 15.90 -14.25
CA GLY A 198 28.77 14.99 -13.76
C GLY A 198 28.28 13.54 -13.61
N GLY A 199 28.30 12.77 -14.71
CA GLY A 199 27.84 11.37 -14.74
C GLY A 199 28.79 10.41 -14.01
N ALA A 200 28.24 9.55 -13.15
CA ALA A 200 28.96 8.49 -12.45
C ALA A 200 28.88 7.14 -13.20
N GLN A 201 29.98 6.39 -13.21
CA GLN A 201 30.15 5.14 -13.95
C GLN A 201 29.22 4.04 -13.39
N GLY A 202 28.28 3.55 -14.20
CA GLY A 202 27.38 2.43 -13.86
C GLY A 202 25.89 2.75 -13.78
N CYS A 203 25.50 4.03 -13.88
CA CYS A 203 24.10 4.45 -13.92
C CYS A 203 23.64 4.74 -15.36
N VAL A 204 22.41 4.40 -15.70
CA VAL A 204 21.82 4.80 -16.99
C VAL A 204 21.53 6.30 -16.92
N SER A 205 21.99 7.08 -17.91
CA SER A 205 21.90 8.54 -17.81
C SER A 205 21.46 9.30 -19.06
N GLY A 206 20.84 10.48 -18.84
CA GLY A 206 20.57 11.49 -19.88
C GLY A 206 19.39 11.18 -20.82
N VAL A 207 18.48 10.28 -20.45
CA VAL A 207 17.34 9.87 -21.29
C VAL A 207 16.02 10.33 -20.67
N THR A 208 15.04 10.68 -21.52
CA THR A 208 13.66 10.87 -21.07
C THR A 208 12.99 9.50 -20.99
N LEU A 209 12.68 9.02 -19.79
CA LEU A 209 11.99 7.76 -19.58
C LEU A 209 10.47 7.98 -19.66
N THR A 210 9.86 7.34 -20.65
CA THR A 210 8.41 7.34 -20.90
C THR A 210 7.74 6.03 -20.46
N GLU A 211 8.52 5.02 -20.04
CA GLU A 211 8.04 3.65 -19.76
C GLU A 211 8.68 3.02 -18.52
N SER A 212 8.10 1.90 -18.07
CA SER A 212 8.51 1.13 -16.89
C SER A 212 9.92 0.54 -17.00
N VAL A 213 10.67 0.54 -15.90
CA VAL A 213 11.99 -0.08 -15.81
C VAL A 213 11.84 -1.46 -15.18
N THR A 214 12.24 -2.51 -15.90
CA THR A 214 12.27 -3.88 -15.33
C THR A 214 13.67 -4.21 -14.83
N VAL A 215 13.75 -4.66 -13.58
CA VAL A 215 15.00 -5.10 -12.92
C VAL A 215 14.95 -6.62 -12.80
N GLY A 216 15.94 -7.29 -13.40
CA GLY A 216 16.09 -8.74 -13.46
C GLY A 216 17.25 -9.16 -14.37
N GLY A 217 17.81 -10.35 -14.15
CA GLY A 217 18.95 -10.89 -14.92
C GLY A 217 20.27 -10.96 -14.14
N GLY A 218 20.20 -11.22 -12.82
CA GLY A 218 21.38 -11.30 -11.95
C GLY A 218 21.91 -9.96 -11.42
N ARG A 219 21.23 -8.84 -11.69
CA ARG A 219 21.53 -7.52 -11.10
C ARG A 219 20.52 -7.19 -10.00
N ALA A 220 21.00 -7.07 -8.77
CA ALA A 220 20.25 -6.63 -7.59
C ALA A 220 20.24 -5.09 -7.41
N THR A 221 20.66 -4.34 -8.44
CA THR A 221 20.78 -2.88 -8.38
C THR A 221 20.23 -2.22 -9.64
N ALA A 222 19.48 -1.13 -9.46
CA ALA A 222 19.05 -0.23 -10.53
C ALA A 222 19.59 1.17 -10.24
N CYS A 223 20.35 1.78 -11.16
CA CYS A 223 20.84 3.15 -11.00
C CYS A 223 20.47 4.01 -12.21
N LEU A 224 19.77 5.11 -11.95
CA LEU A 224 19.33 6.10 -12.93
C LEU A 224 19.99 7.45 -12.56
N ASP A 225 20.70 8.08 -13.50
CA ASP A 225 21.40 9.36 -13.29
C ASP A 225 20.93 10.40 -14.32
N SER A 226 20.52 11.60 -13.93
CA SER A 226 20.17 12.69 -14.88
C SER A 226 19.05 12.34 -15.88
N MET A 227 18.03 11.58 -15.47
CA MET A 227 16.88 11.22 -16.30
C MET A 227 15.74 12.22 -16.22
N VAL A 228 14.92 12.32 -17.27
CA VAL A 228 13.67 13.10 -17.28
C VAL A 228 12.49 12.13 -17.33
N PHE A 229 11.61 12.12 -16.34
CA PHE A 229 10.43 11.24 -16.35
C PHE A 229 9.19 12.04 -16.74
N SER A 230 8.46 11.56 -17.74
CA SER A 230 7.23 12.21 -18.24
C SER A 230 5.95 11.62 -17.62
N GLY A 231 6.09 10.73 -16.64
CA GLY A 231 4.99 9.98 -16.04
C GLY A 231 5.47 9.06 -14.91
N PRO A 232 4.56 8.26 -14.32
CA PRO A 232 4.90 7.34 -13.23
C PRO A 232 5.93 6.30 -13.70
N ILE A 233 6.99 6.12 -12.91
CA ILE A 233 7.99 5.09 -13.15
C ILE A 233 7.55 3.85 -12.40
N THR A 234 7.15 2.80 -13.13
CA THR A 234 6.98 1.48 -12.54
C THR A 234 8.32 0.75 -12.58
N VAL A 235 8.91 0.51 -11.41
CA VAL A 235 10.05 -0.41 -11.28
C VAL A 235 9.49 -1.82 -11.08
N SER A 236 9.51 -2.62 -12.13
CA SER A 236 9.05 -4.01 -12.10
C SER A 236 10.19 -4.92 -11.68
N VAL A 237 9.98 -5.73 -10.66
CA VAL A 237 10.98 -6.69 -10.15
C VAL A 237 10.51 -8.09 -10.52
N ASP A 238 11.20 -8.78 -11.44
CA ASP A 238 10.92 -10.20 -11.68
C ASP A 238 11.74 -11.04 -10.68
N LEU A 239 11.04 -11.52 -9.65
CA LEU A 239 11.62 -12.36 -8.59
C LEU A 239 12.23 -13.67 -9.13
N ARG A 240 11.81 -14.15 -10.30
CA ARG A 240 12.38 -15.37 -10.93
C ARG A 240 13.76 -15.12 -11.55
N LEU A 241 14.10 -13.85 -11.79
CA LEU A 241 15.35 -13.40 -12.41
C LEU A 241 16.28 -12.69 -11.42
N MET A 242 15.92 -12.68 -10.13
CA MET A 242 16.75 -12.21 -9.04
C MET A 242 17.87 -13.19 -8.73
N ASP A 243 19.02 -12.65 -8.30
CA ASP A 243 20.09 -13.47 -7.73
C ASP A 243 19.59 -14.04 -6.39
N ALA A 244 19.59 -15.36 -6.25
CA ALA A 244 19.12 -16.06 -5.06
C ALA A 244 19.97 -15.73 -3.80
N PHE A 245 21.13 -15.09 -3.98
CA PHE A 245 22.02 -14.65 -2.89
C PHE A 245 21.92 -13.15 -2.60
N ALA A 246 21.09 -12.40 -3.33
CA ALA A 246 20.89 -10.97 -3.08
C ALA A 246 19.75 -10.74 -2.07
N ASP A 247 20.11 -10.37 -0.84
CA ASP A 247 19.14 -10.10 0.24
C ASP A 247 18.37 -8.78 0.07
N VAL A 248 18.85 -7.86 -0.78
CA VAL A 248 18.35 -6.48 -0.90
C VAL A 248 18.40 -6.00 -2.36
N LEU A 249 17.29 -5.40 -2.83
CA LEU A 249 17.24 -4.62 -4.07
C LEU A 249 17.60 -3.15 -3.78
N ASN A 250 18.68 -2.64 -4.38
CA ASN A 250 19.04 -1.23 -4.27
C ASN A 250 18.63 -0.46 -5.53
N VAL A 251 17.69 0.48 -5.38
CA VAL A 251 17.30 1.41 -6.45
C VAL A 251 17.85 2.80 -6.13
N THR A 252 18.68 3.33 -7.03
CA THR A 252 19.35 4.63 -6.89
C THR A 252 18.85 5.58 -7.97
N LEU A 253 18.32 6.73 -7.55
CA LEU A 253 17.97 7.86 -8.41
C LEU A 253 18.95 9.00 -8.12
N ARG A 254 19.68 9.46 -9.13
CA ARG A 254 20.68 10.53 -9.01
C ARG A 254 20.37 11.59 -10.06
N HIS A 255 20.30 12.87 -9.68
CA HIS A 255 20.00 13.99 -10.60
C HIS A 255 18.78 13.83 -11.54
N CYS A 256 17.83 12.93 -11.25
CA CYS A 256 16.68 12.71 -12.11
C CYS A 256 15.58 13.76 -11.81
N VAL A 257 14.81 14.12 -12.83
CA VAL A 257 13.76 15.14 -12.79
C VAL A 257 12.47 14.61 -13.40
N LEU A 258 11.33 15.14 -13.00
CA LEU A 258 10.03 14.88 -13.62
C LEU A 258 9.59 16.10 -14.44
N ALA A 259 9.09 15.86 -15.65
CA ALA A 259 8.60 16.87 -16.59
C ALA A 259 7.10 17.11 -16.46
#